data_AF-A0A7V4WFU3-F1
#
_entry.id   AF-A0A7V4WFU3-F1
#
_cell.length_a   1.000
_cell.length_b   1.000
_cell.length_c   1.000
_cell.angle_alpha   90.00
_cell.angle_beta   90.00
_cell.angle_gamma   90.00
#
_symmetry.space_group_name_H-M   'P 1'
#
loop_
_entity.id
_entity.type
_entity.pdbx_description
1 polymer ?
#
loop_
_entity_poly.entity_id
_entity_poly.type
_entity_poly.pdbx_seq_one_letter_code
_entity_poly.pdbx_strand_id
1 'polypeptide(L)'
;TLFIGVNDEGGLLGVESDYKTFQKKPNMDGFMLKLSGMISLTLGRQSHKFISTDIQTIENLDICRITVRPGEKPVFVKEKGIENFYIRAGASSIPLSMGEFYEYIYTRWKRSA
;
A
#
# COMPACT_ATOMS: atom_id res chain seq x y z
N THR A 1 -5.24 1.73 7.71
CA THR A 1 -5.44 0.36 7.22
C THR A 1 -6.19 0.40 5.92
N LEU A 2 -5.89 -0.49 4.99
CA LEU A 2 -6.57 -0.69 3.73
C LEU A 2 -7.16 -2.11 3.71
N PHE A 3 -8.35 -2.27 3.17
CA PHE A 3 -8.97 -3.55 2.89
C PHE A 3 -9.12 -3.70 1.37
N ILE A 4 -8.76 -4.86 0.84
CA ILE A 4 -8.95 -5.25 -0.56
C ILE A 4 -9.91 -6.44 -0.58
N GLY A 5 -10.88 -6.40 -1.49
CA GLY A 5 -12.02 -7.34 -1.48
C GLY A 5 -13.20 -6.82 -0.66
N VAL A 6 -13.25 -5.52 -0.35
CA VAL A 6 -14.36 -4.83 0.32
C VAL A 6 -14.73 -3.60 -0.49
N ASN A 7 -16.02 -3.35 -0.69
CA ASN A 7 -16.50 -2.15 -1.38
C ASN A 7 -16.62 -0.93 -0.43
N ASP A 8 -16.92 0.24 -0.96
CA ASP A 8 -17.00 1.49 -0.17
C ASP A 8 -18.15 1.50 0.86
N GLU A 9 -19.17 0.64 0.66
CA GLU A 9 -20.31 0.45 1.57
C GLU A 9 -20.01 -0.59 2.67
N GLY A 10 -18.83 -1.20 2.66
CA GLY A 10 -18.42 -2.26 3.60
C GLY A 10 -18.89 -3.67 3.21
N GLY A 11 -19.47 -3.83 2.03
CA GLY A 11 -19.85 -5.12 1.46
C GLY A 11 -18.63 -5.97 1.10
N LEU A 12 -18.70 -7.27 1.41
CA LEU A 12 -17.65 -8.25 1.12
C LEU A 12 -17.72 -8.67 -0.36
N LEU A 13 -16.62 -8.49 -1.08
CA LEU A 13 -16.46 -8.91 -2.48
C LEU A 13 -15.48 -10.08 -2.64
N GLY A 14 -14.51 -10.20 -1.73
CA GLY A 14 -13.43 -11.18 -1.82
C GLY A 14 -12.34 -10.81 -2.84
N VAL A 15 -11.23 -11.54 -2.84
CA VAL A 15 -10.10 -11.38 -3.80
C VAL A 15 -9.92 -12.59 -4.72
N GLU A 16 -10.88 -13.51 -4.76
CA GLU A 16 -10.82 -14.75 -5.55
C GLU A 16 -10.77 -14.46 -7.05
N SER A 17 -11.35 -13.34 -7.48
CA SER A 17 -11.30 -12.90 -8.87
C SER A 17 -9.89 -12.47 -9.26
N ASP A 18 -9.14 -11.83 -8.36
CA ASP A 18 -7.73 -11.50 -8.54
C ASP A 18 -6.87 -12.78 -8.68
N TYR A 19 -7.16 -13.82 -7.90
CA TYR A 19 -6.42 -15.09 -7.96
C TYR A 19 -6.46 -15.68 -9.38
N LYS A 20 -7.63 -15.63 -10.03
CA LYS A 20 -7.82 -16.16 -11.39
C LYS A 20 -6.99 -15.42 -12.45
N THR A 21 -6.51 -14.21 -12.16
CA THR A 21 -5.64 -13.46 -13.08
C THR A 21 -4.19 -13.96 -13.09
N PHE A 22 -3.80 -14.81 -12.12
CA PHE A 22 -2.41 -15.28 -11.98
C PHE A 22 -2.19 -16.64 -12.65
N GLN A 23 -1.29 -16.70 -13.64
CA GLN A 23 -1.04 -17.93 -14.39
C GLN A 23 -0.32 -19.04 -13.60
N LYS A 24 0.64 -18.69 -12.71
CA LYS A 24 1.50 -19.67 -12.03
C LYS A 24 0.99 -20.12 -10.66
N LYS A 25 0.29 -19.23 -9.95
CA LYS A 25 -0.20 -19.45 -8.57
C LYS A 25 -1.54 -18.73 -8.41
N PRO A 26 -2.65 -19.29 -8.93
CA PRO A 26 -3.97 -18.67 -8.83
C PRO A 26 -4.59 -18.91 -7.45
N ASN A 27 -3.92 -18.46 -6.39
CA ASN A 27 -4.32 -18.65 -5.00
C ASN A 27 -3.79 -17.54 -4.09
N MET A 28 -4.12 -17.63 -2.80
CA MET A 28 -3.68 -16.71 -1.73
C MET A 28 -2.17 -16.46 -1.75
N ASP A 29 -1.34 -17.50 -1.83
CA ASP A 29 0.12 -17.35 -1.86
C ASP A 29 0.60 -16.56 -3.07
N GLY A 30 0.01 -16.82 -4.23
CA GLY A 30 0.30 -16.08 -5.46
C GLY A 30 -0.07 -14.61 -5.35
N PHE A 31 -1.24 -14.31 -4.78
CA PHE A 31 -1.67 -12.94 -4.51
C PHE A 31 -0.69 -12.21 -3.59
N MET A 32 -0.34 -12.81 -2.45
CA MET A 32 0.59 -12.22 -1.48
C MET A 32 1.97 -11.97 -2.09
N LEU A 33 2.47 -12.90 -2.90
CA LEU A 33 3.74 -12.75 -3.61
C LEU A 33 3.68 -11.60 -4.64
N LYS A 34 2.58 -11.50 -5.40
CA LYS A 34 2.39 -10.42 -6.38
C LYS A 34 2.27 -9.06 -5.72
N LEU A 35 1.50 -8.96 -4.64
CA LEU A 35 1.36 -7.74 -3.84
C LEU A 35 2.70 -7.30 -3.26
N SER A 36 3.46 -8.23 -2.64
CA SER A 36 4.80 -7.96 -2.12
C SER A 36 5.79 -7.51 -3.20
N GLY A 37 5.71 -8.13 -4.39
CA GLY A 37 6.47 -7.71 -5.57
C GLY A 37 6.13 -6.30 -6.04
N MET A 38 4.84 -5.96 -6.10
CA MET A 38 4.38 -4.61 -6.47
C MET A 38 4.86 -3.57 -5.46
N ILE A 39 4.71 -3.81 -4.15
CA ILE A 39 5.23 -2.92 -3.10
C ILE A 39 6.73 -2.69 -3.28
N SER A 40 7.49 -3.74 -3.56
CA SER A 40 8.94 -3.63 -3.78
C SER A 40 9.30 -2.80 -5.00
N LEU A 41 8.52 -2.94 -6.08
CA LEU A 41 8.73 -2.26 -7.35
C LEU A 41 8.37 -0.77 -7.27
N THR A 42 7.27 -0.44 -6.59
CA THR A 42 6.72 0.92 -6.56
C THR A 42 7.22 1.75 -5.38
N LEU A 43 7.38 1.15 -4.20
CA LEU A 43 7.74 1.83 -2.94
C LEU A 43 9.15 1.47 -2.45
N GLY A 44 9.85 0.57 -3.14
CA GLY A 44 11.15 0.07 -2.73
C GLY A 44 11.07 -0.98 -1.61
N ARG A 45 12.05 -1.90 -1.59
CA ARG A 45 12.10 -3.04 -0.64
C ARG A 45 12.14 -2.63 0.83
N GLN A 46 12.68 -1.45 1.13
CA GLN A 46 12.78 -0.95 2.51
C GLN A 46 11.41 -0.64 3.13
N SER A 47 10.36 -0.48 2.32
CA SER A 47 9.01 -0.14 2.79
C SER A 47 8.31 -1.31 3.48
N HIS A 48 8.73 -2.55 3.25
CA HIS A 48 8.15 -3.75 3.87
C HIS A 48 8.19 -3.73 5.39
N LYS A 49 9.19 -3.11 6.02
CA LYS A 49 9.26 -3.04 7.49
C LYS A 49 8.11 -2.23 8.13
N PHE A 50 7.42 -1.42 7.32
CA PHE A 50 6.29 -0.60 7.75
C PHE A 50 4.95 -1.15 7.31
N ILE A 51 4.91 -2.20 6.49
CA ILE A 51 3.70 -2.74 5.89
C ILE A 51 3.50 -4.16 6.42
N SER A 52 2.34 -4.40 7.04
CA SER A 52 1.90 -5.73 7.42
C SER A 52 0.69 -6.09 6.57
N THR A 53 0.74 -7.26 5.95
CA THR A 53 -0.32 -7.77 5.08
C THR A 53 -0.77 -9.13 5.60
N ASP A 54 -2.07 -9.31 5.70
CA ASP A 54 -2.71 -10.57 6.11
C ASP A 54 -3.99 -10.81 5.33
N ILE A 55 -4.39 -12.08 5.23
CA ILE A 55 -5.63 -12.51 4.59
C ILE A 55 -6.56 -13.00 5.69
N GLN A 56 -7.79 -12.52 5.67
CA GLN A 56 -8.86 -12.91 6.58
C GLN A 56 -9.98 -13.52 5.76
N THR A 57 -10.35 -14.76 6.03
CA THR A 57 -11.50 -15.39 5.39
C THR A 57 -12.76 -15.08 6.20
N ILE A 58 -13.73 -14.42 5.57
CA ILE A 58 -15.01 -14.03 6.17
C ILE A 58 -16.11 -14.47 5.20
N GLU A 59 -17.09 -15.25 5.69
CA GLU A 59 -18.19 -15.76 4.84
C GLU A 59 -17.70 -16.54 3.59
N ASN A 60 -16.58 -17.27 3.74
CA ASN A 60 -15.88 -17.97 2.64
C ASN A 60 -15.29 -17.07 1.55
N LEU A 61 -15.15 -15.77 1.84
CA LEU A 61 -14.45 -14.81 0.99
C LEU A 61 -13.14 -14.40 1.65
N ASP A 62 -12.06 -14.41 0.89
CA ASP A 62 -10.75 -13.95 1.33
C ASP A 62 -10.67 -12.42 1.19
N ILE A 63 -10.37 -11.76 2.30
CA ILE A 63 -10.20 -10.30 2.39
C ILE A 63 -8.75 -10.01 2.73
N CYS A 64 -8.09 -9.20 1.90
CA CYS A 64 -6.73 -8.77 2.18
C CYS A 64 -6.75 -7.50 3.02
N ARG A 65 -6.13 -7.57 4.20
CA ARG A 65 -5.91 -6.44 5.09
C ARG A 65 -4.46 -5.98 4.98
N ILE A 66 -4.28 -4.68 4.77
CA ILE A 66 -2.98 -4.04 4.78
C ILE A 66 -2.94 -2.98 5.88
N THR A 67 -2.06 -3.17 6.85
CA THR A 67 -1.78 -2.20 7.90
C THR A 67 -0.44 -1.54 7.64
N VAL A 68 -0.43 -0.21 7.57
CA VAL A 68 0.79 0.57 7.30
C VAL A 68 1.11 1.43 8.51
N ARG A 69 2.31 1.24 9.07
CA ARG A 69 2.85 2.11 10.12
C ARG A 69 3.53 3.33 9.49
N PRO A 70 3.57 4.47 10.19
CA PRO A 70 4.29 5.63 9.66
C PRO A 70 5.78 5.32 9.44
N GLY A 71 6.29 5.69 8.28
CA GLY A 71 7.71 5.55 7.96
C GLY A 71 8.61 6.47 8.79
N GLU A 72 9.85 6.06 8.99
CA GLU A 72 10.90 6.86 9.66
C GLU A 72 11.55 7.89 8.73
N LYS A 73 11.33 7.76 7.42
CA LYS A 73 11.86 8.62 6.37
C LYS A 73 10.86 8.68 5.20
N PRO A 74 10.97 9.67 4.30
CA PRO A 74 10.16 9.71 3.09
C PRO A 74 10.25 8.42 2.28
N VAL A 75 9.10 8.00 1.75
CA VAL A 75 8.97 6.90 0.78
C VAL A 75 8.37 7.48 -0.48
N PHE A 76 9.05 7.32 -1.60
CA PHE A 76 8.61 7.79 -2.90
C PHE A 76 7.93 6.67 -3.66
N VAL A 77 6.88 7.04 -4.40
CA VAL A 77 6.22 6.16 -5.36
C VAL A 77 6.92 6.32 -6.70
N LYS A 78 7.43 5.22 -7.25
CA LYS A 78 8.09 5.20 -8.55
C LYS A 78 7.11 4.78 -9.65
N GLU A 79 6.77 5.73 -10.51
CA GLU A 79 5.85 5.54 -11.63
C GLU A 79 6.50 6.00 -12.94
N LYS A 80 6.62 5.10 -13.92
CA LYS A 80 7.21 5.40 -15.24
C LYS A 80 8.60 6.06 -15.17
N GLY A 81 9.38 5.73 -14.15
CA GLY A 81 10.72 6.28 -13.94
C GLY A 81 10.77 7.62 -13.19
N ILE A 82 9.61 8.18 -12.83
CA ILE A 82 9.48 9.41 -12.06
C ILE A 82 9.18 9.04 -10.61
N GLU A 83 9.86 9.69 -9.68
CA GLU A 83 9.59 9.57 -8.25
C GLU A 83 8.66 10.69 -7.80
N ASN A 84 7.52 10.31 -7.24
CA ASN A 84 6.53 11.23 -6.69
C ASN A 84 6.37 10.99 -5.19
N PHE A 85 6.17 12.06 -4.43
CA PHE A 85 5.83 11.98 -3.01
C PHE A 85 4.36 12.35 -2.83
N TYR A 86 3.60 11.45 -2.20
CA TYR A 86 2.19 11.63 -1.96
C TYR A 86 1.91 11.71 -0.47
N ILE A 87 0.94 12.54 -0.10
CA ILE A 87 0.32 12.51 1.23
C ILE A 87 -1.15 12.19 1.11
N ARG A 88 -1.72 11.60 2.16
CA ARG A 88 -3.17 11.43 2.26
C ARG A 88 -3.78 12.72 2.79
N ALA A 89 -4.68 13.33 2.02
CA ALA A 89 -5.49 14.48 2.41
C ALA A 89 -6.97 14.05 2.39
N GLY A 90 -7.52 13.73 3.56
CA GLY A 90 -8.87 13.17 3.70
C GLY A 90 -9.01 11.80 3.03
N ALA A 91 -9.91 11.70 2.05
CA ALA A 91 -10.17 10.47 1.29
C ALA A 91 -9.21 10.28 0.10
N SER A 92 -8.44 11.31 -0.27
CA SER A 92 -7.61 11.32 -1.47
C SER A 92 -6.12 11.30 -1.16
N SER A 93 -5.33 10.82 -2.12
CA SER A 93 -3.87 10.98 -2.13
C SER A 93 -3.51 12.13 -3.07
N ILE A 94 -2.75 13.10 -2.59
CA ILE A 94 -2.30 14.25 -3.40
C ILE A 94 -0.78 14.22 -3.54
N PRO A 95 -0.23 14.46 -4.75
CA PRO A 95 1.20 14.65 -4.92
C PRO A 95 1.61 15.99 -4.34
N LEU A 96 2.76 16.04 -3.68
CA LEU A 96 3.36 17.29 -3.23
C LEU A 96 4.36 17.81 -4.26
N SER A 97 4.34 19.11 -4.49
CA SER A 97 5.46 19.81 -5.13
C SER A 97 6.72 19.74 -4.26
N MET A 98 7.88 20.06 -4.83
CA MET A 98 9.13 20.05 -4.07
C MET A 98 9.10 21.00 -2.86
N GLY A 99 8.49 22.19 -2.98
CA GLY A 99 8.36 23.13 -1.88
C GLY A 99 7.51 22.57 -0.74
N GLU A 100 6.33 22.02 -1.06
CA GLU A 100 5.44 21.39 -0.08
C GLU A 100 6.08 20.16 0.56
N PHE A 101 6.85 19.39 -0.22
CA PHE A 101 7.61 18.25 0.29
C PHE A 101 8.63 18.69 1.36
N TYR A 102 9.41 19.75 1.10
CA TYR A 102 10.39 20.27 2.07
C TYR A 102 9.72 20.70 3.37
N GLU A 103 8.61 21.43 3.30
CA GLU A 103 7.84 21.84 4.48
C GLU A 103 7.28 20.63 5.26
N TYR A 104 6.76 19.65 4.52
CA TYR A 104 6.22 18.42 5.10
C TYR A 104 7.29 17.63 5.85
N ILE A 105 8.46 17.38 5.25
CA ILE A 105 9.52 16.59 5.90
C ILE A 105 10.09 17.30 7.12
N TYR A 106 10.21 18.63 7.07
CA TYR A 106 10.73 19.43 8.19
C TYR A 106 9.83 19.34 9.40
N THR A 107 8.51 19.33 9.19
CA THR A 107 7.52 19.23 10.27
C THR A 107 7.37 17.79 10.76
N ARG A 108 7.31 16.82 9.84
CA ARG A 108 6.97 15.43 10.15
C ARG A 108 8.08 14.64 10.85
N TRP A 109 9.32 14.90 10.48
CA TRP A 109 10.50 14.16 10.96
C TRP A 109 11.55 15.08 11.59
N LYS A 110 11.13 16.25 12.08
CA LYS A 110 12.00 17.11 12.89
C LYS A 110 12.56 16.27 14.03
N ARG A 111 13.85 15.93 13.95
CA ARG A 111 14.57 15.38 15.08
C ARG A 111 14.71 16.53 16.08
N SER A 112 14.16 16.36 17.28
CA SER A 112 14.68 17.09 18.43
C SER A 112 16.17 16.80 18.49
N ALA A 113 16.99 17.86 18.39
CA ALA A 113 18.43 17.77 18.58
C ALA A 113 18.76 17.30 20.00
#